data_AF-A0A2X3CCU3-F1
#
_entry.id   AF-A0A2X3CCU3-F1
#
_cell.length_a   1.000
_cell.length_b   1.000
_cell.length_c   1.000
_cell.angle_alpha   90.00
_cell.angle_beta   90.00
_cell.angle_gamma   90.00
#
_symmetry.space_group_name_H-M   'P 1'
#
loop_
_entity.id
_entity.type
_entity.pdbx_description
1 polymer ?
#
loop_
_entity_poly.entity_id
_entity_poly.type
_entity_poly.pdbx_seq_one_letter_code
_entity_poly.pdbx_strand_id
1 'polypeptide(L)'
;MLVVGTRRQVMWSAEDALALKWVALSITPSIPVHEKCEHVKGHGGGRSSVRRISQSLTENGYRWVCRTDIKGYYGAINKETLMLQLREHITRPAYLTI
;
A
#
# COMPACT_ATOMS: atom_id res chain seq x y z
N MET A 1 -9.19 -9.59 16.38
CA MET A 1 -7.81 -9.84 15.86
C MET A 1 -7.11 -10.89 16.72
N LEU A 2 -6.67 -11.99 16.11
CA LEU A 2 -5.92 -13.07 16.77
C LEU A 2 -4.55 -13.22 16.11
N VAL A 3 -3.52 -13.54 16.90
CA VAL A 3 -2.21 -13.93 16.36
C VAL A 3 -2.15 -15.45 16.35
N VAL A 4 -2.02 -16.05 15.16
CA VAL A 4 -2.11 -17.50 14.97
C VAL A 4 -0.85 -18.08 14.32
N GLY A 5 -0.66 -19.39 14.53
CA GLY A 5 0.40 -20.17 13.91
C GLY A 5 1.80 -19.87 14.43
N THR A 6 2.76 -20.70 14.01
CA THR A 6 4.17 -20.56 14.39
C THR A 6 4.83 -19.30 13.81
N ARG A 7 4.27 -18.75 12.72
CA ARG A 7 4.73 -17.51 12.09
C ARG A 7 4.06 -16.24 12.62
N ARG A 8 3.27 -16.33 13.71
CA ARG A 8 2.57 -15.20 14.35
C ARG A 8 1.85 -14.30 13.34
N GLN A 9 0.93 -14.90 12.59
CA GLN A 9 0.14 -14.18 11.60
C GLN A 9 -1.08 -13.52 12.25
N VAL A 10 -1.37 -12.30 11.84
CA VAL A 10 -2.58 -11.59 12.26
C VAL A 10 -3.76 -12.12 11.46
N MET A 11 -4.79 -12.58 12.16
CA MET A 11 -6.06 -13.02 11.59
C MET A 11 -7.21 -12.18 12.14
N TRP A 12 -8.05 -11.70 11.22
CA TRP A 12 -9.30 -11.02 11.52
C TRP A 12 -10.44 -12.05 11.63
N SER A 13 -11.51 -11.70 12.34
CA SER A 13 -12.75 -12.47 12.24
C SER A 13 -13.26 -12.42 10.80
N ALA A 14 -14.15 -13.35 10.43
CA ALA A 14 -14.76 -13.32 9.10
C ALA A 14 -15.52 -12.01 8.86
N GLU A 15 -16.20 -11.50 9.88
CA GLU A 15 -16.95 -10.23 9.85
C GLU A 15 -16.01 -9.03 9.63
N ASP A 16 -14.93 -8.93 10.40
CA ASP A 16 -13.93 -7.87 10.26
C ASP A 16 -13.26 -7.93 8.88
N ALA A 17 -12.90 -9.14 8.41
CA ALA A 17 -12.27 -9.33 7.12
C ALA A 17 -13.18 -8.89 5.96
N LEU A 18 -14.48 -9.18 6.07
CA LEU A 18 -15.49 -8.73 5.10
C LEU A 18 -15.60 -7.21 5.09
N ALA A 19 -15.72 -6.58 6.27
CA ALA A 19 -15.80 -5.13 6.39
C ALA A 19 -14.57 -4.45 5.80
N LEU A 20 -13.36 -4.90 6.19
CA LEU A 20 -12.10 -4.37 5.66
C LEU A 20 -12.00 -4.52 4.14
N LYS A 21 -12.42 -5.66 3.58
CA LYS A 21 -12.40 -5.89 2.14
C LYS A 21 -13.38 -4.97 1.42
N TRP A 22 -14.59 -4.82 1.95
CA TRP A 22 -15.61 -3.95 1.39
C TRP A 22 -15.15 -2.48 1.39
N VAL A 23 -14.60 -1.98 2.50
CA VAL A 23 -14.05 -0.62 2.59
C VAL A 23 -12.93 -0.44 1.57
N ALA A 24 -11.95 -1.35 1.55
CA ALA A 24 -10.82 -1.26 0.64
C ALA A 24 -11.27 -1.16 -0.82
N LEU A 25 -12.22 -2.00 -1.26
CA LEU A 25 -12.77 -1.95 -2.61
C LEU A 25 -13.55 -0.65 -2.89
N SER A 26 -14.26 -0.13 -1.88
CA SER A 26 -15.08 1.08 -2.02
C SER A 26 -14.24 2.36 -2.16
N ILE A 27 -13.11 2.44 -1.46
CA ILE A 27 -12.27 3.66 -1.43
C ILE A 27 -11.14 3.63 -2.46
N THR A 28 -10.68 2.46 -2.90
CA THR A 28 -9.54 2.32 -3.84
C THR A 28 -9.66 3.23 -5.08
N PRO A 29 -10.82 3.35 -5.76
CA PRO A 29 -10.95 4.20 -6.94
C PRO A 29 -10.73 5.69 -6.69
N SER A 30 -10.92 6.14 -5.44
CA SER A 30 -10.79 7.55 -5.05
C SER A 30 -9.38 7.91 -4.59
N ILE A 31 -8.53 6.92 -4.27
CA ILE A 31 -7.19 7.17 -3.73
C ILE A 31 -6.20 7.35 -4.89
N PRO A 32 -5.48 8.47 -4.98
CA PRO A 32 -4.46 8.63 -6.00
C PRO A 32 -3.27 7.71 -5.71
N VAL A 33 -2.89 6.92 -6.71
CA VAL A 33 -1.69 6.09 -6.65
C VAL A 33 -0.84 6.34 -7.87
N HIS A 34 0.45 6.57 -7.65
CA HIS A 34 1.39 6.81 -8.74
C HIS A 34 1.56 5.53 -9.59
N GLU A 35 1.64 5.66 -10.91
CA GLU A 35 1.81 4.54 -11.86
C GLU A 35 3.06 3.67 -11.56
N LYS A 36 4.09 4.28 -10.96
CA LYS A 36 5.33 3.61 -10.54
C LYS A 36 5.20 2.83 -9.21
N CYS A 37 4.04 2.86 -8.56
CA CYS A 37 3.73 1.96 -7.45
C CYS A 37 3.42 0.57 -7.99
N GLU A 38 4.47 -0.14 -8.40
CA GLU A 38 4.38 -1.41 -9.14
C GLU A 38 3.83 -2.58 -8.29
N HIS A 39 3.63 -2.40 -6.98
CA HIS A 39 2.92 -3.37 -6.13
C HIS A 39 1.41 -3.41 -6.40
N VAL A 40 0.84 -2.36 -7.02
CA VAL A 40 -0.57 -2.29 -7.38
C VAL A 40 -0.83 -3.12 -8.63
N LYS A 41 -1.94 -3.88 -8.60
CA LYS A 41 -2.36 -4.69 -9.74
C LYS A 41 -2.56 -3.80 -10.97
N GLY A 42 -1.93 -4.16 -12.08
CA GLY A 42 -1.98 -3.41 -13.34
C GLY A 42 -0.79 -2.48 -13.56
N HIS A 43 0.05 -2.22 -12.56
CA HIS A 43 1.22 -1.33 -12.67
C HIS A 43 2.51 -2.09 -13.07
N GLY A 44 2.42 -3.21 -13.77
CA GLY A 44 3.59 -3.95 -14.28
C GLY A 44 4.30 -4.89 -13.28
N GLY A 45 4.16 -4.70 -11.97
CA GLY A 45 4.68 -5.66 -10.99
C GLY A 45 6.20 -5.63 -10.79
N GLY A 46 6.71 -6.51 -9.94
CA GLY A 46 8.13 -6.57 -9.58
C GLY A 46 9.08 -6.85 -10.74
N ARG A 47 8.65 -7.64 -11.74
CA ARG A 47 9.49 -7.91 -12.94
C ARG A 47 9.72 -6.65 -13.77
N SER A 48 8.67 -5.86 -14.00
CA SER A 48 8.78 -4.58 -14.69
C SER A 48 9.65 -3.60 -13.91
N SER A 49 9.55 -3.60 -12.58
CA SER A 49 10.42 -2.82 -11.68
C SER A 49 11.90 -3.10 -11.93
N VAL A 50 12.29 -4.38 -11.89
CA VAL A 50 13.68 -4.81 -12.08
C VAL A 50 14.17 -4.46 -13.47
N ARG A 51 13.36 -4.70 -14.50
CA ARG A 51 13.70 -4.35 -15.89
C ARG A 51 13.93 -2.84 -16.04
N ARG A 52 13.03 -2.02 -15.49
CA ARG A 52 13.12 -0.55 -15.56
C ARG A 52 14.36 -0.03 -14.84
N ILE A 53 14.69 -0.56 -13.65
CA ILE A 53 15.91 -0.17 -12.94
C ILE A 53 17.15 -0.61 -13.72
N SER A 54 17.17 -1.84 -14.25
CA SER A 54 18.27 -2.33 -15.10
C SER A 54 18.49 -1.40 -16.29
N GLN A 55 17.44 -1.06 -17.02
CA GLN A 55 17.49 -0.13 -18.15
C GLN A 55 18.00 1.25 -17.73
N SER A 56 17.55 1.77 -16.59
CA SER A 56 18.05 3.05 -16.09
C SER A 56 19.57 3.04 -15.86
N LEU A 57 20.12 1.93 -15.38
CA LEU A 57 21.55 1.78 -15.10
C LEU A 57 22.38 1.51 -16.36
N THR A 58 21.86 0.73 -17.30
CA THR A 58 22.63 0.30 -18.48
C THR A 58 22.45 1.21 -19.69
N GLU A 59 21.27 1.83 -19.84
CA GLU A 59 20.91 2.59 -21.05
C GLU A 59 20.71 4.08 -20.76
N ASN A 60 20.09 4.45 -19.62
CA ASN A 60 19.74 5.85 -19.35
C ASN A 60 20.83 6.63 -18.58
N GLY A 61 22.01 6.04 -18.38
CA GLY A 61 23.18 6.73 -17.80
C GLY A 61 23.13 7.00 -16.29
N TYR A 62 22.17 6.42 -15.55
CA TYR A 62 22.17 6.53 -14.09
C TYR A 62 23.31 5.69 -13.51
N ARG A 63 24.15 6.31 -12.67
CA ARG A 63 25.33 5.65 -12.08
C ARG A 63 25.14 5.14 -10.65
N TRP A 64 24.05 5.55 -10.00
CA TRP A 64 23.84 5.30 -8.58
C TRP A 64 22.39 4.91 -8.30
N VAL A 65 22.20 4.06 -7.29
CA VAL A 65 20.88 3.65 -6.80
C VAL A 65 20.75 4.07 -5.34
N CYS A 66 19.74 4.88 -5.03
CA CYS A 66 19.32 5.12 -3.65
C CYS A 66 18.33 4.03 -3.24
N ARG A 67 18.70 3.22 -2.25
CA ARG A 67 17.82 2.20 -1.68
C ARG A 67 17.27 2.70 -0.35
N THR A 68 15.95 2.71 -0.23
CA THR A 68 15.26 3.05 1.00
C THR A 68 14.35 1.90 1.42
N ASP A 69 14.16 1.75 2.72
CA ASP A 69 13.21 0.81 3.31
C ASP A 69 12.62 1.42 4.58
N ILE A 70 11.38 1.04 4.92
CA ILE A 70 10.64 1.60 6.05
C ILE A 70 10.63 0.57 7.18
N LYS A 71 11.43 0.85 8.23
CA LYS A 71 11.45 0.01 9.43
C LYS A 71 10.07 0.01 10.10
N GLY A 72 9.51 -1.18 10.29
CA GLY A 72 8.24 -1.34 10.99
C GLY A 72 7.06 -0.67 10.30
N TYR A 73 7.03 -0.67 8.95
CA TYR A 73 6.04 -0.01 8.08
C TYR A 73 4.66 0.20 8.73
N TYR A 74 3.91 -0.87 9.04
CA TYR A 74 2.57 -0.74 9.63
C TYR A 74 2.56 -0.16 11.06
N GLY A 75 3.56 -0.48 11.87
CA GLY A 75 3.66 0.00 13.25
C GLY A 75 4.07 1.47 13.37
N ALA A 76 4.69 2.02 12.32
CA ALA A 76 5.15 3.41 12.27
C ALA A 76 4.12 4.38 11.63
N ILE A 77 2.96 3.89 11.18
CA ILE A 77 1.92 4.73 10.55
C ILE A 77 1.34 5.69 11.60
N ASN A 78 1.48 7.00 11.35
CA ASN A 78 0.76 8.02 12.09
C ASN A 78 -0.71 8.05 11.63
N LYS A 79 -1.62 7.65 12.53
CA LYS A 79 -3.05 7.55 12.22
C LYS A 79 -3.68 8.91 11.93
N GLU A 80 -3.27 9.98 12.61
CA GLU A 80 -3.82 11.32 12.40
C GLU A 80 -3.46 11.84 11.00
N THR A 81 -2.18 11.75 10.64
CA THR A 81 -1.71 12.13 9.29
C THR A 81 -2.40 11.31 8.20
N LEU A 82 -2.53 9.99 8.40
CA LEU A 82 -3.24 9.13 7.46
C LEU A 82 -4.69 9.58 7.29
N MET A 83 -5.41 9.85 8.38
CA MET A 83 -6.81 10.28 8.32
C MET A 83 -6.97 11.66 7.66
N LEU A 84 -6.04 12.59 7.86
CA LEU A 84 -6.04 13.86 7.14
C LEU A 84 -5.89 13.65 5.63
N GLN A 85 -4.94 12.82 5.19
CA GLN A 85 -4.74 12.50 3.78
C GLN A 85 -5.96 11.80 3.16
N LEU A 86 -6.58 10.87 3.88
CA LEU A 86 -7.78 10.17 3.40
C LEU A 86 -8.98 11.11 3.22
N ARG A 87 -9.15 12.12 4.09
CA ARG A 87 -10.23 13.10 4.00
C ARG A 87 -10.16 13.98 2.75
N GLU A 88 -8.98 14.15 2.16
CA GLU A 88 -8.81 14.90 0.91
C GLU A 88 -9.44 14.19 -0.30
N HIS A 89 -9.58 12.87 -0.21
CA HIS A 89 -10.01 12.03 -1.34
C HIS A 89 -11.32 11.27 -1.09
N ILE A 90 -11.71 11.08 0.18
CA ILE A 90 -12.88 10.30 0.57
C ILE A 90 -13.95 11.22 1.12
N THR A 91 -15.06 11.35 0.39
CA THR A 91 -16.16 12.26 0.74
C THR A 91 -17.27 11.61 1.55
N ARG A 92 -17.39 10.27 1.54
CA ARG A 92 -18.45 9.56 2.26
C ARG A 92 -18.03 9.33 3.72
N PRO A 93 -18.72 9.91 4.71
CA PRO A 93 -18.33 9.79 6.12
C PRO A 93 -18.26 8.35 6.62
N ALA A 94 -19.13 7.47 6.11
CA ALA A 94 -19.19 6.06 6.49
C ALA A 94 -17.87 5.28 6.29
N TYR A 95 -16.95 5.78 5.46
CA TYR A 95 -15.63 5.15 5.27
C TYR A 95 -14.55 5.69 6.22
N LEU A 96 -14.84 6.77 6.96
CA LEU A 96 -13.90 7.47 7.83
C LEU A 96 -14.25 7.38 9.32
N THR A 97 -15.44 6.87 9.65
CA THR A 97 -15.94 6.68 11.03
C THR A 97 -16.02 5.21 11.44
N ILE A 98 -15.17 4.36 10.86
CA ILE A 98 -15.10 2.93 11.18
C ILE A 98 -14.30 2.71 12.46
#